data_AF-A0A059FME4-F1
#
_entry.id   AF-A0A059FME4-F1
#
_cell.length_a   1.000
_cell.length_b   1.000
_cell.length_c   1.000
_cell.angle_alpha   90.00
_cell.angle_beta   90.00
_cell.angle_gamma   90.00
#
_symmetry.space_group_name_H-M   'P 1'
#
loop_
_entity.id
_entity.type
_entity.pdbx_description
1 polymer ?
#
loop_
_entity_poly.entity_id
_entity_poly.type
_entity_poly.pdbx_seq_one_letter_code
_entity_poly.pdbx_strand_id
1 'polypeptide(L)'
;MWTPSESGDWLAIALVGVAGAAIVAGLAIIGGPGAARQENQDAARLQALAVTANALNCYHRGIGLLPEDMQSVRIAIEDSGSPARLAAGCRNAQWQDDPISGEAFEIVPINDRKAQICAVFARPAGRTSGMAYHGSGADYIDLATPRPEAGRFCYTVSLVAEPD
;
A
#
# COMPACT_ATOMS: atom_id res chain seq x y z
N MET A 1 42.23 -16.83 27.45
CA MET A 1 41.30 -16.99 28.58
C MET A 1 41.55 -15.79 29.50
N TRP A 2 40.77 -14.73 29.34
CA TRP A 2 40.95 -13.49 30.11
C TRP A 2 40.16 -13.63 31.41
N THR A 3 40.82 -13.59 32.55
CA THR A 3 40.17 -13.62 33.88
C THR A 3 40.18 -12.19 34.45
N PRO A 4 39.02 -11.55 34.65
CA PRO A 4 38.95 -10.23 35.27
C PRO A 4 39.39 -10.33 36.73
N SER A 5 40.39 -9.54 37.13
CA SER A 5 41.01 -9.61 38.47
C SER A 5 40.73 -8.39 39.37
N GLU A 6 39.99 -7.39 38.89
CA GLU A 6 39.66 -6.20 39.69
C GLU A 6 38.15 -5.98 39.80
N SER A 7 37.74 -5.42 40.94
CA SER A 7 36.36 -5.02 41.23
C SER A 7 35.79 -3.97 40.24
N GLY A 8 36.62 -3.38 39.38
CA GLY A 8 36.17 -2.51 38.28
C GLY A 8 35.67 -3.27 37.04
N ASP A 9 36.24 -4.43 36.74
CA ASP A 9 35.95 -5.16 35.50
C ASP A 9 34.57 -5.81 35.51
N TRP A 10 34.11 -6.30 36.67
CA TRP A 10 32.76 -6.88 36.78
C TRP A 10 31.68 -5.80 36.65
N LEU A 11 31.95 -4.58 37.13
CA LEU A 11 31.04 -3.44 36.96
C LEU A 11 30.94 -3.05 35.48
N ALA A 12 32.05 -3.05 34.75
CA ALA A 12 32.06 -2.76 33.32
C ALA A 12 31.27 -3.82 32.52
N ILE A 13 31.46 -5.10 32.82
CA ILE A 13 30.72 -6.21 32.19
C ILE A 13 29.23 -6.11 32.51
N ALA A 14 28.88 -5.84 33.77
CA ALA A 14 27.49 -5.67 34.19
C ALA A 14 26.82 -4.51 33.43
N LEU A 15 27.50 -3.38 33.30
CA LEU A 15 26.96 -2.19 32.65
C LEU A 15 26.78 -2.37 31.14
N VAL A 16 27.71 -3.04 30.46
CA VAL A 16 27.57 -3.43 29.04
C VAL A 16 26.41 -4.40 28.87
N GLY A 17 26.24 -5.36 29.78
CA GLY A 17 25.11 -6.29 29.78
C GLY A 17 23.76 -5.58 29.92
N VAL A 18 23.64 -4.66 30.88
CA VAL A 18 22.41 -3.87 31.08
C VAL A 18 22.12 -2.96 29.89
N ALA A 19 23.14 -2.28 29.35
CA ALA A 19 22.97 -1.42 28.17
C ALA A 19 22.56 -2.25 26.94
N GLY A 20 23.18 -3.40 26.70
CA GLY A 20 22.82 -4.32 25.63
C GLY A 20 21.37 -4.83 25.77
N ALA A 21 20.98 -5.25 26.97
CA ALA A 21 19.62 -5.70 27.25
C ALA A 21 18.57 -4.60 27.05
N ALA A 22 18.87 -3.36 27.46
CA ALA A 22 17.98 -2.21 27.28
C ALA A 22 17.78 -1.87 25.79
N ILE A 23 18.84 -1.96 24.97
CA ILE A 23 18.75 -1.74 23.51
C ILE A 23 17.91 -2.83 22.85
N VAL A 24 18.12 -4.10 23.19
CA VAL A 24 17.36 -5.23 22.65
C VAL A 24 15.89 -5.14 23.06
N ALA A 25 15.61 -4.80 24.32
CA ALA A 25 14.25 -4.59 24.81
C ALA A 25 13.58 -3.41 24.10
N GLY A 26 14.28 -2.29 23.90
CA GLY A 26 13.77 -1.14 23.16
C GLY A 26 13.41 -1.47 21.71
N LEU A 27 14.27 -2.22 21.02
CA LEU A 27 14.01 -2.68 19.64
C LEU A 27 12.87 -3.69 19.54
N ALA A 28 12.70 -4.54 20.54
CA ALA A 28 11.58 -5.49 20.61
C ALA A 28 10.24 -4.77 20.82
N ILE A 29 10.22 -3.67 21.57
CA ILE A 29 9.00 -2.89 21.86
C ILE A 29 8.61 -2.00 20.68
N ILE A 30 9.58 -1.37 20.00
CA ILE A 30 9.31 -0.42 18.90
C ILE A 30 9.08 -1.16 17.57
N GLY A 31 9.52 -2.41 17.46
CA GLY A 31 9.63 -3.12 16.20
C GLY A 31 10.92 -2.71 15.50
N GLY A 32 11.70 -3.69 15.07
CA GLY A 32 12.99 -3.43 14.41
C GLY A 32 12.83 -2.65 13.10
N PRO A 33 13.94 -2.17 12.50
CA PRO A 33 13.95 -1.42 11.25
C PRO A 33 13.23 -2.12 10.09
N GLY A 34 13.12 -3.45 10.13
CA GLY A 34 12.33 -4.23 9.17
C GLY A 34 10.83 -3.93 9.22
N ALA A 35 10.24 -3.70 10.40
CA ALA A 35 8.82 -3.44 10.55
C ALA A 35 8.41 -2.08 9.96
N ALA A 36 9.24 -1.05 10.18
CA ALA A 36 9.06 0.27 9.58
C ALA A 36 9.20 0.23 8.04
N ARG A 37 10.15 -0.57 7.53
CA ARG A 37 10.29 -0.78 6.09
C ARG A 37 9.06 -1.44 5.48
N GLN A 38 8.54 -2.49 6.12
CA GLN A 38 7.33 -3.19 5.66
C GLN A 38 6.12 -2.26 5.67
N GLU A 39 5.98 -1.42 6.69
CA GLU A 39 4.91 -0.43 6.78
C GLU A 39 4.98 0.60 5.65
N ASN A 40 6.16 1.13 5.37
CA ASN A 40 6.37 2.05 4.25
C ASN A 40 6.09 1.38 2.89
N GLN A 41 6.45 0.11 2.73
CA GLN A 41 6.15 -0.65 1.51
C GLN A 41 4.65 -0.87 1.32
N ASP A 42 3.93 -1.23 2.39
CA ASP A 42 2.49 -1.40 2.35
C ASP A 42 1.77 -0.06 2.09
N ALA A 43 2.28 1.06 2.64
CA ALA A 43 1.77 2.40 2.35
C ALA A 43 1.97 2.79 0.88
N ALA A 44 3.15 2.50 0.30
CA ALA A 44 3.42 2.74 -1.12
C ALA A 44 2.50 1.91 -2.03
N ARG A 45 2.19 0.66 -1.65
CA ARG A 45 1.20 -0.15 -2.36
C ARG A 45 -0.19 0.47 -2.29
N LEU A 46 -0.66 0.87 -1.10
CA LEU A 46 -1.97 1.51 -0.95
C LEU A 46 -2.09 2.78 -1.81
N GLN A 47 -1.01 3.56 -1.89
CA GLN A 47 -0.93 4.73 -2.77
C GLN A 47 -1.11 4.35 -4.25
N ALA A 48 -0.36 3.36 -4.73
CA ALA A 48 -0.46 2.90 -6.12
C ALA A 48 -1.83 2.29 -6.43
N LEU A 49 -2.44 1.58 -5.48
CA LEU A 49 -3.81 1.07 -5.59
C LEU A 49 -4.83 2.19 -5.73
N ALA A 50 -4.74 3.24 -4.92
CA ALA A 50 -5.64 4.39 -4.98
C ALA A 50 -5.51 5.13 -6.34
N VAL A 51 -4.29 5.37 -6.81
CA VAL A 51 -4.06 5.99 -8.12
C VAL A 51 -4.66 5.13 -9.25
N THR A 52 -4.47 3.82 -9.19
CA THR A 52 -5.05 2.89 -10.16
C THR A 52 -6.57 2.84 -10.08
N ALA A 53 -7.15 2.90 -8.87
CA ALA A 53 -8.61 2.96 -8.68
C ALA A 53 -9.22 4.21 -9.35
N ASN A 54 -8.57 5.36 -9.25
CA ASN A 54 -8.96 6.56 -9.99
C ASN A 54 -8.89 6.35 -11.52
N ALA A 55 -7.82 5.72 -12.01
CA ALA A 55 -7.72 5.38 -13.44
C ALA A 55 -8.86 4.47 -13.91
N LEU A 56 -9.25 3.47 -13.12
CA LEU A 56 -10.40 2.60 -13.43
C LEU A 56 -11.71 3.38 -13.48
N ASN A 57 -11.94 4.31 -12.54
CA ASN A 57 -13.09 5.20 -12.55
C ASN A 57 -13.11 6.09 -13.81
N CYS A 58 -11.96 6.65 -14.17
CA CYS A 58 -11.82 7.49 -15.37
C CYS A 58 -12.04 6.72 -16.67
N TYR A 59 -11.53 5.49 -16.77
CA TYR A 59 -11.86 4.59 -17.86
C TYR A 59 -13.37 4.35 -17.92
N HIS A 60 -14.00 4.10 -16.77
CA HIS A 60 -15.43 3.85 -16.71
C HIS A 60 -16.26 5.04 -17.19
N ARG A 61 -15.91 6.26 -16.79
CA ARG A 61 -16.59 7.48 -17.21
C ARG A 61 -16.44 7.79 -18.70
N GLY A 62 -15.25 7.58 -19.26
CA GLY A 62 -14.96 7.97 -20.64
C GLY A 62 -15.27 6.89 -21.67
N ILE A 63 -15.14 5.62 -21.31
CA ILE A 63 -15.24 4.48 -22.23
C ILE A 63 -16.35 3.52 -21.82
N GLY A 64 -16.45 3.15 -20.53
CA GLY A 64 -17.55 2.33 -20.02
C GLY A 64 -17.11 1.09 -19.23
N LEU A 65 -17.69 -0.07 -19.52
CA LEU A 65 -17.45 -1.28 -18.74
C LEU A 65 -15.98 -1.73 -18.78
N LEU A 66 -15.47 -2.22 -17.66
CA LEU A 66 -14.12 -2.79 -17.60
C LEU A 66 -14.08 -4.10 -18.39
N PRO A 67 -13.14 -4.25 -19.34
CA PRO A 67 -12.90 -5.52 -20.02
C PRO A 67 -12.24 -6.54 -19.09
N GLU A 68 -12.22 -7.82 -19.50
CA GLU A 68 -11.47 -8.87 -18.80
C GLU A 68 -9.95 -8.65 -18.92
N ASP A 69 -9.48 -8.17 -20.07
CA ASP A 69 -8.07 -7.81 -20.29
C ASP A 69 -7.82 -6.34 -19.94
N MET A 70 -7.05 -6.10 -18.87
CA MET A 70 -6.74 -4.76 -18.38
C MET A 70 -5.74 -3.99 -19.27
N GLN A 71 -5.12 -4.64 -20.26
CA GLN A 71 -4.14 -3.97 -21.11
C GLN A 71 -4.77 -2.83 -21.94
N SER A 72 -6.00 -3.00 -22.43
CA SER A 72 -6.70 -1.92 -23.13
C SER A 72 -7.06 -0.75 -22.21
N VAL A 73 -7.31 -1.02 -20.93
CA VAL A 73 -7.55 0.00 -19.91
C VAL A 73 -6.28 0.83 -19.69
N ARG A 74 -5.13 0.16 -19.50
CA ARG A 74 -3.83 0.81 -19.37
C ARG A 74 -3.54 1.72 -20.57
N ILE A 75 -3.66 1.19 -21.79
CA ILE A 75 -3.42 1.95 -23.02
C ILE A 75 -4.30 3.20 -23.09
N ALA A 76 -5.59 3.07 -22.77
CA ALA A 76 -6.50 4.22 -22.76
C ALA A 76 -6.12 5.26 -21.70
N ILE A 77 -5.63 4.85 -20.54
CA ILE A 77 -5.21 5.79 -19.48
C ILE A 77 -3.87 6.48 -19.81
N GLU A 78 -2.95 5.78 -20.48
CA GLU A 78 -1.68 6.34 -20.91
C GLU A 78 -1.84 7.34 -22.07
N ASP A 79 -2.85 7.14 -22.94
CA ASP A 79 -3.15 8.08 -24.02
C ASP A 79 -3.91 9.32 -23.52
N SER A 80 -3.20 10.45 -23.45
CA SER A 80 -3.76 11.75 -23.06
C SER A 80 -4.95 12.24 -23.90
N GLY A 81 -5.12 11.74 -25.14
CA GLY A 81 -6.22 12.07 -26.03
C GLY A 81 -7.41 11.11 -25.96
N SER A 82 -7.34 10.06 -25.14
CA SER A 82 -8.39 9.04 -25.07
C SER A 82 -9.68 9.58 -24.43
N PRO A 83 -10.84 8.98 -24.73
CA PRO A 83 -12.10 9.32 -24.05
C PRO A 83 -12.00 9.20 -22.52
N ALA A 84 -11.26 8.22 -22.00
CA ALA A 84 -11.02 8.03 -20.57
C ALA A 84 -10.30 9.23 -19.94
N ARG A 85 -9.29 9.77 -20.61
CA ARG A 85 -8.47 10.91 -20.14
C ARG A 85 -9.15 12.26 -20.38
N LEU A 86 -10.04 12.34 -21.36
CA LEU A 86 -10.85 13.53 -21.66
C LEU A 86 -12.12 13.65 -20.80
N ALA A 87 -12.52 12.59 -20.10
CA ALA A 87 -13.64 12.62 -19.17
C ALA A 87 -13.45 13.68 -18.07
N ALA A 88 -14.56 14.20 -17.54
CA ALA A 88 -14.53 15.23 -16.50
C ALA A 88 -13.77 14.75 -15.25
N GLY A 89 -12.77 15.53 -14.83
CA GLY A 89 -11.89 15.21 -13.70
C GLY A 89 -10.73 14.25 -14.00
N CYS A 90 -10.61 13.74 -15.24
CA CYS A 90 -9.71 12.62 -15.55
C CYS A 90 -8.41 12.99 -16.28
N ARG A 91 -8.18 14.29 -16.52
CA ARG A 91 -6.99 14.81 -17.22
C ARG A 91 -5.66 14.43 -16.55
N ASN A 92 -5.65 14.05 -15.28
CA ASN A 92 -4.45 13.67 -14.54
C ASN A 92 -4.49 12.21 -14.05
N ALA A 93 -5.44 11.39 -14.51
CA ALA A 93 -5.51 9.97 -14.16
C ALA A 93 -4.27 9.21 -14.62
N GLN A 94 -3.68 8.40 -13.76
CA GLN A 94 -2.45 7.67 -14.06
C GLN A 94 -2.63 6.20 -13.72
N TRP A 95 -1.98 5.34 -14.49
CA TRP A 95 -1.86 3.93 -14.18
C TRP A 95 -0.59 3.67 -13.37
N GLN A 96 -0.66 2.85 -12.32
CA GLN A 96 0.52 2.43 -11.57
C GLN A 96 0.54 0.91 -11.38
N ASP A 97 1.74 0.35 -11.48
CA ASP A 97 2.04 -1.03 -11.09
C ASP A 97 2.47 -1.07 -9.60
N ASP A 98 2.63 -2.27 -9.03
CA ASP A 98 3.09 -2.40 -7.65
C ASP A 98 4.53 -1.85 -7.55
N PRO A 99 4.76 -0.75 -6.79
CA PRO A 99 6.09 -0.14 -6.70
C PRO A 99 7.12 -1.02 -5.98
N ILE A 100 6.69 -2.10 -5.33
CA ILE A 100 7.56 -3.00 -4.56
C ILE A 100 7.96 -4.23 -5.37
N SER A 101 7.03 -4.83 -6.13
CA SER A 101 7.31 -6.00 -6.97
C SER A 101 7.62 -5.64 -8.42
N GLY A 102 7.14 -4.50 -8.91
CA GLY A 102 7.18 -4.09 -10.32
C GLY A 102 6.12 -4.78 -11.19
N GLU A 103 5.26 -5.61 -10.60
CA GLU A 103 4.22 -6.34 -11.32
C GLU A 103 2.92 -5.52 -11.41
N ALA A 104 2.14 -5.75 -12.46
CA ALA A 104 0.82 -5.16 -12.57
C ALA A 104 -0.12 -5.72 -11.49
N PHE A 105 -0.98 -4.86 -10.94
CA PHE A 105 -2.01 -5.33 -10.01
C PHE A 105 -3.02 -6.24 -10.72
N GLU A 106 -3.44 -7.28 -10.01
CA GLU A 106 -4.58 -8.07 -10.46
C GLU A 106 -5.87 -7.29 -10.19
N ILE A 107 -6.65 -7.09 -11.24
CA ILE A 107 -7.91 -6.36 -11.19
C ILE A 107 -9.03 -7.29 -11.67
N VAL A 108 -10.05 -7.44 -10.84
CA VAL A 108 -11.19 -8.34 -11.11
C VAL A 108 -12.47 -7.50 -11.18
N PRO A 109 -13.09 -7.33 -12.35
CA PRO A 109 -14.41 -6.72 -12.45
C PRO A 109 -15.43 -7.52 -11.62
N ILE A 110 -16.21 -6.85 -10.77
CA ILE A 110 -17.31 -7.48 -10.02
C ILE A 110 -18.62 -7.24 -10.74
N ASN A 111 -18.87 -6.00 -11.12
CA ASN A 111 -20.03 -5.55 -11.87
C ASN A 111 -19.72 -4.23 -12.59
N ASP A 112 -20.74 -3.61 -13.17
CA ASP A 112 -20.66 -2.34 -13.90
C ASP A 112 -20.19 -1.17 -13.03
N ARG A 113 -20.24 -1.26 -11.70
CA ARG A 113 -19.93 -0.17 -10.77
C ARG A 113 -18.78 -0.45 -9.81
N LYS A 114 -18.31 -1.70 -9.75
CA LYS A 114 -17.30 -2.14 -8.79
C LYS A 114 -16.29 -3.10 -9.42
N ALA A 115 -15.05 -2.98 -8.97
CA ALA A 115 -14.00 -3.97 -9.22
C ALA A 115 -13.26 -4.29 -7.92
N GLN A 116 -12.41 -5.30 -7.95
CA GLN A 116 -11.41 -5.54 -6.92
C GLN A 116 -10.03 -5.27 -7.48
N ILE A 117 -9.15 -4.71 -6.64
CA ILE A 117 -7.72 -4.60 -6.93
C ILE A 117 -6.93 -5.32 -5.84
N CYS A 118 -6.10 -6.27 -6.23
CA CYS A 118 -5.38 -7.15 -5.31
C CYS A 118 -3.89 -6.82 -5.27
N ALA A 119 -3.31 -6.86 -4.06
CA ALA A 119 -1.89 -6.71 -3.83
C ALA A 119 -1.42 -7.64 -2.70
N VAL A 120 -0.10 -7.84 -2.59
CA VAL A 120 0.52 -8.61 -1.51
C VAL A 120 1.09 -7.66 -0.47
N PHE A 121 0.58 -7.73 0.75
CA PHE A 121 0.99 -6.88 1.85
C PHE A 121 1.83 -7.63 2.88
N ALA A 122 2.82 -6.95 3.45
CA ALA A 122 3.73 -7.55 4.41
C ALA A 122 3.12 -7.66 5.82
N ARG A 123 2.13 -6.83 6.16
CA ARG A 123 1.57 -6.74 7.51
C ARG A 123 0.05 -6.78 7.52
N PRO A 124 -0.60 -7.21 8.61
CA PRO A 124 -2.02 -6.93 8.83
C PRO A 124 -2.26 -5.43 9.00
N ALA A 125 -3.48 -4.97 8.70
CA ALA A 125 -3.94 -3.60 8.92
C ALA A 125 -5.34 -3.60 9.57
N GLY A 126 -5.48 -2.87 10.67
CA GLY A 126 -6.75 -2.70 11.37
C GLY A 126 -7.57 -1.53 10.80
N ARG A 127 -8.83 -1.40 11.25
CA ARG A 127 -9.75 -0.31 10.86
C ARG A 127 -9.23 1.11 11.19
N THR A 128 -8.27 1.21 12.10
CA THR A 128 -7.70 2.45 12.63
C THR A 128 -6.27 2.69 12.18
N SER A 129 -5.74 1.97 11.19
CA SER A 129 -4.49 2.38 10.53
C SER A 129 -4.76 3.64 9.71
N GLY A 130 -5.00 4.74 10.41
CA GLY A 130 -5.26 6.09 9.93
C GLY A 130 -4.02 6.71 9.32
N MET A 131 -3.35 6.02 8.40
CA MET A 131 -2.76 6.74 7.29
C MET A 131 -3.94 7.28 6.49
N ALA A 132 -4.37 8.48 6.87
CA ALA A 132 -5.23 9.30 6.05
C ALA A 132 -4.47 9.49 4.73
N TYR A 133 -4.76 8.63 3.75
CA TYR A 133 -4.15 8.74 2.45
C TYR A 133 -4.81 9.92 1.76
N HIS A 134 -4.15 11.08 1.81
CA HIS A 134 -4.56 12.30 1.13
C HIS A 134 -3.96 12.30 -0.28
N GLY A 135 -4.39 11.36 -1.13
CA GLY A 135 -3.97 11.29 -2.52
C GLY A 135 -5.17 11.16 -3.46
N SER A 136 -5.00 11.61 -4.70
CA SER A 136 -6.00 11.38 -5.74
C SER A 136 -6.28 9.88 -5.86
N GLY A 137 -7.52 9.46 -5.60
CA GLY A 137 -7.86 8.04 -5.62
C GLY A 137 -8.33 7.43 -4.30
N ALA A 138 -8.15 8.12 -3.17
CA ALA A 138 -8.52 7.58 -1.85
C ALA A 138 -10.02 7.25 -1.74
N ASP A 139 -10.88 8.08 -2.31
CA ASP A 139 -12.34 7.96 -2.25
C ASP A 139 -12.88 6.80 -3.10
N TYR A 140 -12.03 6.22 -3.94
CA TYR A 140 -12.39 5.16 -4.87
C TYR A 140 -12.09 3.76 -4.30
N ILE A 141 -11.43 3.65 -3.15
CA ILE A 141 -11.00 2.37 -2.56
C ILE A 141 -11.52 2.22 -1.12
N ASP A 142 -12.14 1.08 -0.81
CA ASP A 142 -12.70 0.81 0.52
C ASP A 142 -11.60 0.41 1.53
N LEU A 143 -10.88 1.41 2.04
CA LEU A 143 -9.84 1.23 3.07
C LEU A 143 -10.43 0.87 4.46
N ALA A 144 -11.74 0.96 4.65
CA ALA A 144 -12.37 0.59 5.92
C ALA A 144 -12.40 -0.94 6.11
N THR A 145 -12.24 -1.70 5.02
CA THR A 145 -12.12 -3.15 5.09
C THR A 145 -10.79 -3.52 5.75
N PRO A 146 -10.81 -4.16 6.94
CA PRO A 146 -9.59 -4.54 7.63
C PRO A 146 -8.87 -5.67 6.89
N ARG A 147 -7.54 -5.65 6.95
CA ARG A 147 -6.67 -6.71 6.45
C ARG A 147 -6.18 -7.53 7.66
N PRO A 148 -6.80 -8.67 7.99
CA PRO A 148 -6.53 -9.39 9.24
C PRO A 148 -5.14 -10.05 9.26
N GLU A 149 -4.58 -10.38 8.09
CA GLU A 149 -3.34 -11.13 7.93
C GLU A 149 -2.43 -10.49 6.88
N ALA A 150 -1.13 -10.81 6.94
CA ALA A 150 -0.21 -10.52 5.85
C ALA A 150 -0.50 -11.43 4.64
N GLY A 151 -0.11 -10.98 3.45
CA GLY A 151 -0.27 -11.71 2.20
C GLY A 151 -1.19 -11.01 1.21
N ARG A 152 -1.76 -11.78 0.29
CA ARG A 152 -2.64 -11.28 -0.75
C ARG A 152 -3.94 -10.75 -0.14
N PHE A 153 -4.30 -9.52 -0.48
CA PHE A 153 -5.56 -8.90 -0.09
C PHE A 153 -6.13 -8.07 -1.23
N CYS A 154 -7.45 -8.11 -1.40
CA CYS A 154 -8.15 -7.41 -2.47
C CYS A 154 -9.09 -6.35 -1.89
N TYR A 155 -8.86 -5.09 -2.27
CA TYR A 155 -9.74 -3.99 -1.90
C TYR A 155 -10.83 -3.81 -2.96
N THR A 156 -12.05 -3.51 -2.51
CA THR A 156 -13.13 -3.14 -3.43
C THR A 156 -12.95 -1.69 -3.86
N VAL A 157 -13.09 -1.45 -5.16
CA VAL A 157 -13.02 -0.11 -5.75
C VAL A 157 -14.34 0.30 -6.37
N SER A 158 -14.67 1.59 -6.28
CA SER A 158 -15.86 2.20 -6.86
C SER A 158 -15.55 2.84 -8.21
N LEU A 159 -16.20 2.36 -9.27
CA LEU A 159 -16.04 2.86 -10.65
C LEU A 159 -16.91 4.09 -10.94
N VAL A 160 -17.80 4.45 -10.00
CA VAL A 160 -18.78 5.52 -10.16
C VAL A 160 -18.75 6.55 -9.02
N ALA A 161 -17.78 6.47 -8.11
CA ALA A 161 -17.58 7.53 -7.12
C ALA A 161 -17.31 8.86 -7.86
N GLU A 162 -17.91 9.95 -7.41
CA GLU A 162 -17.62 11.30 -7.88
C GLU A 162 -16.34 11.80 -7.19
N PRO A 163 -15.52 12.65 -7.85
CA PRO A 163 -14.40 13.29 -7.16
C PRO A 163 -14.98 14.39 -6.26
N ASP A 164 -14.59 14.42 -4.98
CA ASP A 164 -14.88 15.55 -4.10
C ASP A 164 -14.25 16.87 -4.61
#